data_AF-A0AAU4ILG7-F1
#
_entry.id   AF-A0AAU4ILG7-F1
#
_cell.length_a   1.000
_cell.length_b   1.000
_cell.length_c   1.000
_cell.angle_alpha   90.00
_cell.angle_beta   90.00
_cell.angle_gamma   90.00
#
_symmetry.space_group_name_H-M   'P 1'
#
loop_
_entity.id
_entity.type
_entity.pdbx_description
1 polymer ?
#
loop_
_entity_poly.entity_id
_entity_poly.type
_entity_poly.pdbx_seq_one_letter_code
_entity_poly.pdbx_strand_id
1 'polypeptide(L)' 'MQIGEVTGTDPAALAVFIGNQRTGHRIPHRLACRALGVSESWFYKWRDKRHRA' A
#
# COMPACT_ATOMS: atom_id res chain seq x y z
N MET A 1 -9.80 13.72 -5.65
CA MET A 1 -8.62 14.10 -4.84
C MET A 1 -7.41 13.47 -5.49
N GLN A 2 -6.52 14.33 -5.95
CA GLN A 2 -5.49 14.08 -6.95
C GLN A 2 -4.38 13.19 -6.39
N ILE A 3 -4.11 12.05 -7.04
CA ILE A 3 -2.83 11.35 -6.94
C ILE A 3 -2.10 11.60 -8.25
N GLY A 4 -1.36 12.71 -8.27
CA GLY A 4 -0.34 12.94 -9.29
C GLY A 4 0.68 11.80 -9.20
N GLU A 5 0.92 11.18 -10.35
CA GLU A 5 2.13 10.45 -10.72
C GLU A 5 2.76 9.59 -9.60
N VAL A 6 2.21 8.40 -9.40
CA VAL A 6 2.91 7.33 -8.68
C VAL A 6 3.92 6.75 -9.66
N THR A 7 5.19 7.15 -9.51
CA THR A 7 6.35 6.65 -10.25
C THR A 7 6.28 5.13 -10.46
N GLY A 8 5.93 4.67 -11.68
CA GLY A 8 6.19 3.33 -12.23
C GLY A 8 5.92 2.07 -11.39
N THR A 9 5.30 2.17 -10.22
CA THR A 9 5.19 1.09 -9.24
C THR A 9 3.76 0.62 -9.22
N ASP A 10 3.53 -0.64 -9.58
CA ASP A 10 2.22 -1.24 -9.58
C ASP A 10 1.54 -1.06 -8.19
N PRO A 11 0.31 -0.53 -8.14
CA PRO A 11 -0.36 -0.25 -6.87
C PRO A 11 -0.61 -1.52 -6.03
N ALA A 12 -0.70 -2.71 -6.64
CA ALA A 12 -0.76 -3.96 -5.89
C ALA A 12 0.60 -4.32 -5.27
N ALA A 13 1.71 -4.08 -5.98
CA ALA A 13 3.06 -4.22 -5.43
C ALA A 13 3.29 -3.28 -4.22
N LEU A 14 2.80 -2.04 -4.28
CA LEU A 14 2.87 -1.11 -3.16
C LEU A 14 2.02 -1.58 -1.95
N ALA A 15 0.83 -2.14 -2.18
CA ALA A 15 0.03 -2.74 -1.12
C ALA A 15 0.75 -3.95 -0.47
N VAL A 16 1.43 -4.78 -1.25
CA VAL A 16 2.23 -5.90 -0.74
C VAL A 16 3.40 -5.40 0.10
N PHE A 17 4.10 -4.35 -0.36
CA PHE A 17 5.18 -3.73 0.40
C PHE A 17 4.71 -3.25 1.78
N ILE A 18 3.58 -2.54 1.84
CA ILE A 18 2.96 -2.09 3.09
C ILE A 18 2.61 -3.27 4.00
N GLY A 19 2.07 -4.36 3.44
CA GLY A 19 1.79 -5.59 4.18
C GLY A 19 3.05 -6.25 4.74
N ASN A 20 4.14 -6.26 3.98
CA ASN A 20 5.42 -6.83 4.38
C ASN A 20 6.12 -6.01 5.50
N GLN A 21 5.86 -4.71 5.61
CA GLN A 21 6.38 -3.91 6.72
C GLN A 21 5.88 -4.43 8.09
N ARG A 22 4.64 -4.95 8.13
CA ARG A 22 4.09 -5.57 9.34
C ARG A 22 4.76 -6.90 9.66
N THR A 23 5.01 -7.74 8.65
CA THR A 23 5.57 -9.08 8.86
C THR A 23 7.06 -9.07 9.14
N GLY A 24 7.83 -8.25 8.42
CA GLY A 24 9.29 -8.17 8.56
C GLY A 24 9.76 -7.22 9.66
N HIS A 25 9.06 -6.10 9.87
CA HIS A 25 9.54 -5.02 10.74
C HIS A 25 8.58 -4.67 11.88
N ARG A 26 7.45 -5.38 12.03
CA ARG A 26 6.37 -5.09 13.00
C ARG A 26 5.82 -3.66 12.88
N ILE A 27 5.98 -3.05 11.71
CA ILE A 27 5.48 -1.70 11.44
C ILE A 27 3.97 -1.79 11.17
N PRO A 28 3.12 -1.07 11.92
CA PRO A 28 1.69 -1.02 11.63
C PRO A 28 1.43 -0.41 10.24
N HIS A 29 0.46 -0.97 9.50
CA HIS A 29 0.09 -0.48 8.16
C HIS A 29 -0.25 1.02 8.17
N ARG A 30 -0.80 1.55 9.26
CA ARG A 30 -1.08 2.99 9.41
C ARG A 30 0.18 3.84 9.28
N LEU A 31 1.27 3.40 9.89
CA LEU A 31 2.54 4.12 9.87
C LEU A 31 3.15 4.06 8.46
N ALA A 32 3.12 2.89 7.82
CA ALA A 32 3.58 2.73 6.45
C ALA A 32 2.73 3.54 5.45
N CYS A 33 1.39 3.54 5.59
CA CYS A 33 0.50 4.35 4.76
C CYS A 33 0.80 5.83 4.89
N ARG A 34 1.01 6.32 6.12
CA ARG A 34 1.37 7.71 6.39
C ARG A 34 2.73 8.10 5.80
N ALA A 35 3.72 7.21 5.90
CA ALA A 35 5.05 7.43 5.33
C ALA A 35 5.02 7.52 3.79
N LEU A 36 4.12 6.75 3.16
CA LEU A 36 3.95 6.69 1.71
C LEU A 36 2.91 7.68 1.17
N GLY A 37 2.25 8.46 2.02
CA GLY A 37 1.23 9.43 1.60
C GLY A 37 -0.06 8.80 1.05
N VAL A 38 -0.33 7.53 1.37
CA VAL A 38 -1.55 6.83 0.95
C VAL A 38 -2.54 6.69 2.10
N SER A 39 -3.83 6.56 1.79
CA SER A 39 -4.86 6.33 2.81
C SER A 39 -4.98 4.84 3.17
N GLU A 40 -5.38 4.54 4.41
CA GLU A 40 -5.66 3.16 4.83
C GLU A 40 -6.73 2.51 3.93
N SER A 41 -7.74 3.27 3.52
CA SER A 41 -8.80 2.79 2.62
C SER A 41 -8.27 2.44 1.22
N TRP A 42 -7.27 3.18 0.72
CA TRP A 42 -6.58 2.83 -0.53
C TRP A 42 -5.84 1.50 -0.37
N PHE A 43 -5.12 1.32 0.74
CA PHE A 43 -4.39 0.07 1.02
C PHE A 43 -5.33 -1.15 1.02
N TYR A 44 -6.46 -1.10 1.74
CA TYR A 44 -7.41 -2.21 1.75
C TYR A 44 -8.03 -2.49 0.38
N LYS A 45 -8.30 -1.43 -0.41
CA LYS A 45 -8.82 -1.58 -1.78
C LYS A 45 -7.86 -2.33 -2.70
N TRP A 46 -6.55 -2.14 -2.55
CA TRP A 46 -5.54 -2.75 -3.43
C TRP A 46 -4.97 -4.06 -2.92
N ARG A 47 -4.95 -4.28 -1.59
CA ARG A 47 -4.52 -5.53 -0.97
C ARG A 47 -5.26 -6.74 -1.55
N ASP A 48 -6.56 -6.60 -1.75
CA ASP A 48 -7.42 -7.71 -2.18
C ASP A 48 -7.42 -7.88 -3.72
N LYS A 49 -6.95 -6.87 -4.48
CA LYS A 49 -6.90 -6.93 -5.95
C LYS A 49 -5.81 -7.82 -6.52
N ARG A 50 -4.78 -8.16 -5.73
CA ARG A 50 -3.73 -9.11 -6.14
C ARG A 50 -4.26 -10.53 -6.38
N HIS A 51 -5.45 -10.87 -5.88
CA HIS A 51 -6.08 -12.19 -6.06
C HIS A 51 -7.04 -12.29 -7.27
N ARG A 52 -7.19 -11.21 -8.06
CA ARG A 52 -8.12 -11.16 -9.20
C ARG A 52 -7.43 -11.24 -10.57
N ALA A 53 -6.16 -11.62 -10.60
CA ALA A 53 -5.39 -11.90 -11.82
C ALA A 53 -5.21 -13.42 -11.98
#